data_AF-A0A1F2RHF1-F1
#
_entry.id   AF-A0A1F2RHF1-F1
#
_cell.length_a   1.000
_cell.length_b   1.000
_cell.length_c   1.000
_cell.angle_alpha   90.00
_cell.angle_beta   90.00
_cell.angle_gamma   90.00
#
_symmetry.space_group_name_H-M   'P 1'
#
loop_
_entity.id
_entity.type
_entity.pdbx_description
1 polymer ?
#
loop_
_entity_poly.entity_id
_entity_poly.type
_entity_poly.pdbx_seq_one_letter_code
_entity_poly.pdbx_strand_id
1 'polypeptide(L)'
;MKSTLPPRLSQYLLLESGKFSFYPATARRSRSLLAFQKKYDEKFRQLAEWRKTFAPRPQQEWDDDLVPSFVDQVYCRDLLRAVPEMVERTRKLAQLTLPEIEDQKSFAYLREAVDCYIRGLPQAAIALSRAAVEARLKVAASKQYGRKAVDEAGLSKIINDFAVRLRLLSRSGQQRVKKVKDAGDKVLHSDPAEADTAAFEVLEAARAVILELRGR
;
A
#
# COMPACT_ATOMS: atom_id res chain seq x y z
N MET A 1 6.37 39.99 12.76
CA MET A 1 5.43 39.23 13.62
C MET A 1 6.00 37.85 13.84
N LYS A 2 6.28 37.44 15.08
CA LYS A 2 6.76 36.08 15.38
C LYS A 2 5.59 35.12 15.16
N SER A 3 5.62 34.40 14.04
CA SER A 3 4.69 33.29 13.77
C SER A 3 4.87 32.24 14.86
N THR A 4 3.90 32.14 15.78
CA THR A 4 3.81 31.01 16.71
C THR A 4 3.71 29.73 15.90
N LEU A 5 4.72 28.86 16.02
CA LEU A 5 4.72 27.56 15.37
C LEU A 5 3.43 26.82 15.76
N PRO A 6 2.70 26.24 14.78
CA PRO A 6 1.45 25.54 15.06
C PRO A 6 1.70 24.31 15.95
N PRO A 7 0.76 23.96 16.84
CA PRO A 7 0.99 23.03 17.93
C PRO A 7 1.16 21.55 17.49
N ARG A 8 0.88 21.23 16.22
CA ARG A 8 1.05 19.88 15.65
C ARG A 8 1.66 19.95 14.25
N LEU A 9 2.54 19.01 13.92
CA LEU A 9 3.19 18.92 12.59
C LEU A 9 2.16 18.86 11.45
N SER A 10 1.05 18.15 11.60
CA SER A 10 -0.01 18.12 10.59
C SER A 10 -0.64 19.49 10.32
N GLN A 11 -0.78 20.34 11.34
CA GLN A 11 -1.25 21.71 11.18
C GLN A 11 -0.19 22.62 10.55
N TYR A 12 1.09 22.39 10.86
CA TYR A 12 2.21 23.05 10.16
C TYR A 12 2.23 22.73 8.68
N LEU A 13 2.15 21.46 8.32
CA LEU A 13 2.14 21.01 6.93
C LEU A 13 0.91 21.53 6.18
N LEU A 14 -0.25 21.63 6.84
CA LEU A 14 -1.44 22.27 6.26
C LEU A 14 -1.24 23.78 6.06
N LEU A 15 -0.56 24.49 6.95
CA LEU A 15 -0.24 25.91 6.77
C LEU A 15 0.79 26.13 5.65
N GLU A 16 1.86 25.34 5.64
CA GLU A 16 2.87 25.32 4.58
C GLU A 16 2.28 24.94 3.22
N SER A 17 1.29 24.04 3.21
CA SER A 17 0.57 23.69 1.99
C SER A 17 -0.16 24.87 1.34
N GLY A 18 -0.46 25.92 2.13
CA GLY A 18 -1.02 27.17 1.63
C GLY A 18 -0.08 27.97 0.70
N LYS A 19 1.20 27.61 0.65
CA LYS A 19 2.19 28.19 -0.28
C LYS A 19 2.08 27.60 -1.69
N PHE A 20 1.43 26.45 -1.85
CA PHE A 20 1.18 25.86 -3.17
C PHE A 20 0.10 26.65 -3.89
N SER A 21 0.36 26.99 -5.16
CA SER A 21 -0.62 27.64 -6.02
C SER A 21 -1.89 26.77 -6.11
N PHE A 22 -3.05 27.39 -5.92
CA PHE A 22 -4.35 26.72 -6.01
C PHE A 22 -4.52 25.54 -5.04
N TYR A 23 -3.94 25.59 -3.84
CA TYR A 23 -4.23 24.60 -2.79
C TYR A 23 -5.70 24.71 -2.31
N PRO A 24 -6.45 23.60 -2.16
CA PRO A 24 -7.90 23.65 -1.92
C PRO A 24 -8.30 24.30 -0.59
N ALA A 25 -7.47 24.23 0.46
CA ALA A 25 -7.81 24.79 1.77
C ALA A 25 -7.80 26.34 1.80
N THR A 26 -7.14 27.01 0.85
CA THR A 26 -7.08 28.48 0.74
C THR A 26 -8.08 29.06 -0.27
N ALA A 27 -8.74 28.22 -1.07
CA ALA A 27 -9.64 28.60 -2.15
C ALA A 27 -11.07 29.02 -1.70
N ARG A 28 -11.22 29.66 -0.54
CA ARG A 28 -12.49 30.26 -0.10
C ARG A 28 -12.93 31.48 -0.94
N ARG A 29 -12.16 31.87 -1.95
CA ARG A 29 -12.34 33.14 -2.68
C ARG A 29 -12.96 32.89 -4.06
N SER A 30 -14.25 33.24 -4.17
CA SER A 30 -15.09 33.38 -5.39
C SER A 30 -15.28 32.16 -6.32
N ARG A 31 -16.50 32.04 -6.88
CA ARG A 31 -16.89 31.00 -7.85
C ARG A 31 -16.00 30.96 -9.11
N SER A 32 -15.51 32.12 -9.55
CA SER A 32 -14.64 32.23 -10.74
C SER A 32 -13.25 31.64 -10.50
N LEU A 33 -12.70 31.82 -9.30
CA LEU A 33 -11.40 31.27 -8.92
C LEU A 33 -11.44 29.75 -8.79
N LEU A 34 -12.55 29.19 -8.29
CA LEU A 34 -12.79 27.74 -8.26
C LEU A 34 -12.88 27.13 -9.67
N ALA A 35 -13.56 27.79 -10.61
CA ALA A 35 -13.65 27.34 -11.99
C ALA A 35 -12.27 27.40 -12.68
N PHE A 36 -11.50 28.45 -12.43
CA PHE A 36 -10.14 28.61 -12.92
C PHE A 36 -9.21 27.52 -12.35
N GLN A 37 -9.24 27.31 -11.03
CA GLN A 37 -8.51 26.23 -10.34
C GLN A 37 -8.86 24.86 -10.90
N LYS A 38 -10.14 24.55 -11.13
CA LYS A 38 -10.56 23.27 -11.70
C LYS A 38 -9.97 23.06 -13.09
N LYS A 39 -9.95 24.10 -13.93
CA LYS A 39 -9.37 24.05 -15.28
C LYS A 39 -7.85 23.83 -15.25
N TYR A 40 -7.15 24.44 -14.29
CA TYR A 40 -5.72 24.24 -14.08
C TYR A 40 -5.41 22.85 -13.51
N ASP A 41 -6.13 22.41 -12.47
CA ASP A 41 -5.99 21.07 -11.89
C ASP A 41 -6.22 19.97 -12.93
N GLU A 42 -7.17 20.16 -13.86
CA GLU A 42 -7.43 19.21 -14.95
C GLU A 42 -6.25 19.13 -15.94
N LYS A 43 -5.71 20.29 -16.35
CA LYS A 43 -4.50 20.31 -17.20
C LYS A 43 -3.30 19.70 -16.49
N PHE A 44 -3.13 19.97 -15.20
CA PHE A 44 -2.06 19.40 -14.38
C PHE A 44 -2.19 17.89 -14.21
N ARG A 45 -3.41 17.37 -14.06
CA ARG A 45 -3.65 15.93 -14.09
C ARG A 45 -3.28 15.33 -15.43
N GLN A 46 -3.68 15.94 -16.55
CA GLN A 46 -3.32 15.42 -17.88
C GLN A 46 -1.80 15.34 -18.07
N LEU A 47 -1.08 16.36 -17.59
CA LEU A 47 0.40 16.39 -17.49
C LEU A 47 0.96 15.19 -16.72
N ALA A 48 0.42 14.93 -15.52
CA ALA A 48 0.90 13.86 -14.65
C ALA A 48 0.47 12.46 -15.14
N GLU A 49 -0.76 12.30 -15.63
CA GLU A 49 -1.32 11.04 -16.15
C GLU A 49 -0.59 10.58 -17.41
N TRP A 50 -0.18 11.52 -18.27
CA TRP A 50 0.71 11.20 -19.38
C TRP A 50 2.00 10.53 -18.90
N ARG A 51 2.62 11.07 -17.85
CA ARG A 51 3.86 10.49 -17.31
C ARG A 51 3.63 9.12 -16.66
N LYS A 52 2.47 8.90 -16.04
CA LYS A 52 2.06 7.61 -15.44
C LYS A 52 1.80 6.51 -16.47
N THR A 53 1.35 6.88 -17.67
CA THR A 53 1.05 5.94 -18.76
C THR A 53 2.26 5.60 -19.64
N PHE A 54 3.43 6.19 -19.37
CA PHE A 54 4.65 6.05 -20.19
C PHE A 54 4.43 6.35 -21.69
N ALA A 55 3.38 7.11 -22.02
CA ALA A 55 3.06 7.49 -23.39
C ALA A 55 4.10 8.51 -23.94
N PRO A 56 4.17 8.74 -25.27
CA PRO A 56 4.95 9.84 -25.85
C PRO A 56 4.32 11.20 -25.53
N ARG A 57 5.15 12.24 -25.30
CA ARG A 57 4.71 13.56 -24.82
C ARG A 57 3.66 14.15 -25.76
N PRO A 58 2.49 14.61 -25.26
CA PRO A 58 1.53 15.28 -26.12
C PRO A 58 2.19 16.52 -26.73
N GLN A 59 1.94 16.74 -28.03
CA GLN A 59 2.52 17.82 -28.85
C GLN A 59 2.13 19.25 -28.42
N GLN A 60 1.46 19.38 -27.26
CA GLN A 60 1.01 20.66 -26.74
C GLN A 60 2.20 21.48 -26.27
N GLU A 61 2.28 22.72 -26.75
CA GLU A 61 3.26 23.74 -26.35
C GLU A 61 3.10 24.06 -24.86
N TRP A 62 3.75 23.28 -24.01
CA TRP A 62 4.00 23.66 -22.63
C TRP A 62 5.44 24.10 -22.55
N ASP A 63 5.64 25.28 -21.98
CA ASP A 63 6.96 25.82 -21.69
C ASP A 63 7.75 24.79 -20.86
N ASP A 64 8.84 24.28 -21.44
CA ASP A 64 9.64 23.19 -20.88
C ASP A 64 10.20 23.55 -19.51
N ASP A 65 10.43 24.84 -19.27
CA ASP A 65 10.95 25.37 -18.01
C ASP A 65 9.92 25.34 -16.87
N LEU A 66 8.62 25.30 -17.20
CA LEU A 66 7.55 25.28 -16.20
C LEU A 66 7.10 23.86 -15.82
N VAL A 67 7.37 22.87 -16.67
CA VAL A 67 6.97 21.46 -16.44
C VAL A 67 7.49 20.90 -15.11
N PRO A 68 8.77 21.07 -14.71
CA PRO A 68 9.27 20.55 -13.44
C PRO A 68 8.51 21.10 -12.22
N SER A 69 8.28 22.41 -12.20
CA SER A 69 7.56 23.09 -11.13
C SER A 69 6.10 22.64 -11.04
N PHE A 70 5.47 22.35 -12.19
CA PHE A 70 4.10 21.85 -12.22
C PHE A 70 3.99 20.40 -11.76
N VAL A 71 4.92 19.54 -12.18
CA VAL A 71 5.00 18.15 -11.72
C VAL A 71 5.18 18.10 -10.20
N ASP A 72 6.10 18.90 -9.66
CA ASP A 72 6.32 19.01 -8.21
C ASP A 72 5.04 19.41 -7.46
N GLN A 73 4.32 20.43 -7.95
CA GLN A 73 3.07 20.87 -7.34
C GLN A 73 1.99 19.79 -7.35
N VAL A 74 1.87 19.01 -8.42
CA VAL A 74 0.89 17.91 -8.49
C VAL A 74 1.21 16.84 -7.46
N TYR A 75 2.45 16.33 -7.44
CA TYR A 75 2.84 15.27 -6.52
C TYR A 75 2.76 15.72 -5.05
N CYS A 76 3.21 16.94 -4.74
CA CYS A 76 3.11 17.49 -3.39
C CYS A 76 1.65 17.64 -2.94
N ARG A 77 0.77 18.16 -3.81
CA ARG A 77 -0.65 18.32 -3.47
C ARG A 77 -1.35 16.98 -3.26
N ASP A 78 -1.07 15.99 -4.10
CA ASP A 78 -1.66 14.65 -3.96
C ASP A 78 -1.14 13.94 -2.70
N LEU A 79 0.16 14.03 -2.41
CA LEU A 79 0.73 13.49 -1.17
C LEU A 79 0.09 14.15 0.06
N LEU A 80 0.03 15.48 0.10
CA LEU A 80 -0.57 16.22 1.21
C LEU A 80 -2.06 15.86 1.41
N ARG A 81 -2.80 15.61 0.32
CA ARG A 81 -4.18 15.13 0.38
C ARG A 81 -4.29 13.71 0.92
N ALA A 82 -3.32 12.84 0.66
CA ALA A 82 -3.30 11.46 1.14
C ALA A 82 -2.91 11.34 2.63
N VAL A 83 -2.16 12.31 3.18
CA VAL A 83 -1.64 12.27 4.57
C VAL A 83 -2.72 11.90 5.62
N PRO A 84 -3.93 12.50 5.65
CA PRO A 84 -4.96 12.13 6.62
C PRO A 84 -5.32 10.65 6.58
N GLU A 85 -5.47 10.06 5.38
CA GLU A 85 -5.76 8.64 5.24
C GLU A 85 -4.57 7.77 5.65
N MET A 86 -3.34 8.18 5.34
CA MET A 86 -2.13 7.48 5.79
C MET A 86 -2.09 7.42 7.33
N VAL A 87 -2.44 8.52 8.01
CA VAL A 87 -2.54 8.57 9.48
C VAL A 87 -3.62 7.60 9.99
N GLU A 88 -4.81 7.59 9.38
CA GLU A 88 -5.88 6.66 9.77
C GLU A 88 -5.49 5.18 9.55
N ARG A 89 -4.88 4.86 8.41
CA ARG A 89 -4.33 3.51 8.15
C ARG A 89 -3.26 3.14 9.17
N THR A 90 -2.37 4.08 9.53
CA THR A 90 -1.34 3.86 10.57
C THR A 90 -1.96 3.63 11.95
N ARG A 91 -3.03 4.34 12.30
CA ARG A 91 -3.77 4.12 13.56
C ARG A 91 -4.40 2.74 13.61
N LYS A 92 -4.99 2.25 12.51
CA LYS A 92 -5.50 0.88 12.43
C LYS A 92 -4.41 -0.16 12.68
N LEU A 93 -3.18 0.13 12.25
CA LEU A 93 -2.01 -0.72 12.50
C LEU A 93 -1.45 -0.62 13.92
N ALA A 94 -1.92 0.29 14.77
CA ALA A 94 -1.33 0.50 16.11
C ALA A 94 -1.38 -0.77 16.98
N GLN A 95 -2.29 -1.70 16.70
CA GLN A 95 -2.42 -2.98 17.40
C GLN A 95 -1.62 -4.12 16.74
N LEU A 96 -1.05 -3.88 15.55
CA LEU A 96 -0.28 -4.85 14.77
C LEU A 96 1.20 -4.74 15.11
N THR A 97 1.69 -5.64 15.97
CA THR A 97 3.10 -5.74 16.34
C THR A 97 3.80 -6.85 15.54
N LEU A 98 4.98 -6.57 14.98
CA LEU A 98 5.80 -7.56 14.24
C LEU A 98 7.02 -8.18 14.97
N PRO A 99 7.32 -7.94 16.27
CA PRO A 99 8.63 -8.26 16.86
C PRO A 99 8.93 -9.76 17.01
N GLU A 100 7.95 -10.64 16.78
CA GLU A 100 8.09 -12.08 16.98
C GLU A 100 8.38 -12.88 15.69
N ILE A 101 8.59 -12.19 14.57
CA ILE A 101 8.85 -12.82 13.27
C ILE A 101 10.36 -12.83 13.02
N GLU A 102 10.99 -13.98 13.26
CA GLU A 102 12.45 -14.15 13.14
C GLU A 102 12.92 -14.41 11.69
N ASP A 103 12.03 -14.87 10.82
CA ASP A 103 12.38 -15.12 9.41
C ASP A 103 12.50 -13.80 8.63
N GLN A 104 13.72 -13.47 8.21
CA GLN A 104 14.04 -12.23 7.50
C GLN A 104 13.21 -12.04 6.22
N LYS A 105 12.91 -13.11 5.45
CA LYS A 105 12.21 -12.98 4.17
C LYS A 105 10.72 -12.66 4.37
N SER A 106 10.00 -13.43 5.18
CA SER A 106 8.60 -13.14 5.46
C SER A 106 8.44 -11.83 6.22
N PHE A 107 9.36 -11.48 7.13
CA PHE A 107 9.36 -10.19 7.79
C PHE A 107 9.53 -9.04 6.80
N ALA A 108 10.50 -9.13 5.87
CA ALA A 108 10.71 -8.09 4.87
C ALA A 108 9.47 -7.87 4.00
N TYR A 109 8.84 -8.94 3.51
CA TYR A 109 7.60 -8.84 2.73
C TYR A 109 6.45 -8.27 3.54
N LEU A 110 6.27 -8.70 4.79
CA LEU A 110 5.18 -8.21 5.64
C LEU A 110 5.38 -6.73 6.01
N ARG A 111 6.63 -6.30 6.26
CA ARG A 111 6.97 -4.90 6.50
C ARG A 111 6.68 -4.04 5.27
N GLU A 112 7.05 -4.52 4.08
CA GLU A 112 6.76 -3.81 2.83
C GLU A 112 5.25 -3.77 2.54
N ALA A 113 4.52 -4.84 2.88
CA ALA A 113 3.06 -4.87 2.79
C ALA A 113 2.41 -3.81 3.69
N VAL A 114 2.94 -3.63 4.91
CA VAL A 114 2.52 -2.56 5.83
C VAL A 114 2.76 -1.18 5.24
N ASP A 115 3.94 -0.93 4.65
CA ASP A 115 4.24 0.38 4.05
C ASP A 115 3.32 0.66 2.85
N CYS A 116 3.09 -0.35 2.01
CA CYS A 116 2.14 -0.27 0.90
C CYS A 116 0.71 0.02 1.38
N TYR A 117 0.25 -0.64 2.45
CA TYR A 117 -1.06 -0.37 3.04
C TYR A 117 -1.13 1.08 3.55
N ILE A 118 -0.14 1.56 4.31
CA ILE A 118 -0.11 2.94 4.82
C ILE A 118 -0.22 3.95 3.67
N ARG A 119 0.52 3.72 2.58
CA ARG A 119 0.56 4.58 1.38
C ARG A 119 -0.69 4.51 0.49
N GLY A 120 -1.67 3.66 0.80
CA GLY A 120 -2.87 3.50 -0.02
C GLY A 120 -2.62 2.68 -1.29
N LEU A 121 -1.74 1.68 -1.22
CA LEU A 121 -1.44 0.72 -2.30
C LEU A 121 -1.97 -0.67 -1.91
N PRO A 122 -3.30 -0.87 -1.83
CA PRO A 122 -3.92 -2.07 -1.24
C PRO A 122 -3.58 -3.35 -2.01
N GLN A 123 -3.50 -3.28 -3.34
CA GLN A 123 -3.14 -4.42 -4.18
C GLN A 123 -1.72 -4.91 -3.90
N ALA A 124 -0.76 -3.99 -3.82
CA ALA A 124 0.61 -4.31 -3.47
C ALA A 124 0.70 -4.89 -2.04
N ALA A 125 -0.04 -4.31 -1.09
CA ALA A 125 -0.11 -4.81 0.29
C ALA A 125 -0.62 -6.25 0.36
N ILE A 126 -1.68 -6.58 -0.40
CA ILE A 126 -2.23 -7.94 -0.49
C ILE A 126 -1.25 -8.91 -1.14
N ALA A 127 -0.63 -8.52 -2.26
CA ALA A 127 0.34 -9.35 -2.97
C ALA A 127 1.56 -9.68 -2.11
N LEU A 128 2.11 -8.68 -1.41
CA LEU A 128 3.24 -8.84 -0.49
C LEU A 128 2.85 -9.67 0.75
N SER A 129 1.63 -9.51 1.27
CA SER A 129 1.11 -10.35 2.36
C SER A 129 1.04 -11.83 1.96
N ARG A 130 0.65 -12.13 0.72
CA ARG A 130 0.68 -13.49 0.16
C ARG A 130 2.10 -14.02 0.02
N ALA A 131 3.03 -13.21 -0.50
CA ALA A 131 4.44 -13.58 -0.61
C ALA A 131 5.07 -13.85 0.77
N ALA A 132 4.71 -13.08 1.80
CA ALA A 132 5.17 -13.29 3.17
C ALA A 132 4.72 -14.66 3.72
N VAL A 133 3.44 -15.00 3.53
CA VAL A 133 2.87 -16.29 3.94
C VAL A 133 3.52 -17.45 3.18
N GLU A 134 3.71 -17.31 1.88
CA GLU A 134 4.41 -18.31 1.07
C GLU A 134 5.82 -18.57 1.59
N ALA A 135 6.61 -17.52 1.77
CA ALA A 135 7.99 -17.62 2.24
C ALA A 135 8.05 -18.37 3.57
N ARG A 136 7.15 -18.03 4.51
CA ARG A 136 7.12 -18.68 5.83
C ARG A 136 6.66 -20.15 5.75
N LEU A 137 5.63 -20.44 4.97
CA LEU A 137 5.15 -21.81 4.76
C LEU A 137 6.23 -22.68 4.14
N LYS A 138 7.01 -22.16 3.17
CA LYS A 138 8.14 -22.89 2.59
C LYS A 138 9.19 -23.25 3.63
N VAL A 139 9.52 -22.32 4.53
CA VAL A 139 10.47 -22.60 5.63
C VAL A 139 9.95 -23.69 6.55
N ALA A 140 8.71 -23.58 7.03
CA ALA A 140 8.11 -24.56 7.93
C ALA A 140 7.97 -25.95 7.26
N ALA A 141 7.51 -25.99 6.00
CA ALA A 141 7.38 -27.23 5.24
C ALA A 141 8.74 -27.88 4.97
N SER A 142 9.78 -27.09 4.66
CA SER A 142 11.12 -27.62 4.36
C SER A 142 11.75 -28.32 5.55
N LYS A 143 11.48 -27.84 6.77
CA LYS A 143 11.96 -28.50 8.00
C LYS A 143 11.34 -29.89 8.19
N GLN A 144 10.07 -30.05 7.82
CA GLN A 144 9.33 -31.30 8.07
C GLN A 144 9.41 -32.29 6.90
N TYR A 145 9.53 -31.82 5.65
CA TYR A 145 9.38 -32.64 4.44
C TYR A 145 10.59 -32.58 3.49
N GLY A 146 11.60 -31.77 3.83
CA GLY A 146 12.79 -31.59 3.00
C GLY A 146 12.62 -30.52 1.93
N ARG A 147 13.73 -29.82 1.66
CA ARG A 147 13.76 -28.60 0.84
C ARG A 147 13.41 -28.83 -0.64
N LYS A 148 13.88 -29.94 -1.23
CA LYS A 148 13.62 -30.29 -2.64
C LYS A 148 12.13 -30.40 -2.97
N ALA A 149 11.37 -31.09 -2.12
CA ALA A 149 9.93 -31.30 -2.33
C ALA A 149 9.11 -30.00 -2.25
N VAL A 150 9.62 -29.00 -1.53
CA VAL A 150 8.96 -27.72 -1.30
C VAL A 150 9.32 -26.70 -2.38
N ASP A 151 10.58 -26.65 -2.81
CA ASP A 151 11.03 -25.70 -3.84
C ASP A 151 10.43 -26.00 -5.23
N GLU A 152 10.14 -27.26 -5.52
CA GLU A 152 9.48 -27.70 -6.76
C GLU A 152 7.95 -27.50 -6.73
N ALA A 153 7.37 -27.21 -5.56
CA ALA A 153 5.93 -27.03 -5.41
C ALA A 153 5.52 -25.59 -5.70
N GLY A 154 4.55 -25.41 -6.61
CA GLY A 154 3.91 -24.11 -6.83
C GLY A 154 3.12 -23.64 -5.60
N LEU A 155 2.88 -22.33 -5.50
CA LEU A 155 2.24 -21.68 -4.34
C LEU A 155 0.90 -22.31 -3.92
N SER A 156 0.02 -22.59 -4.88
CA SER A 156 -1.26 -23.26 -4.59
C SER A 156 -1.06 -24.65 -3.97
N LYS A 157 -0.04 -25.39 -4.42
CA LYS A 157 0.30 -26.70 -3.86
C LYS A 157 0.90 -26.54 -2.47
N ILE A 158 1.73 -25.52 -2.24
CA ILE A 158 2.30 -25.26 -0.91
C ILE A 158 1.22 -24.93 0.10
N ILE A 159 0.32 -24.03 -0.26
CA ILE A 159 -0.79 -23.62 0.61
C ILE A 159 -1.75 -24.78 0.84
N ASN A 160 -2.15 -25.52 -0.19
CA ASN A 160 -3.14 -26.58 -0.04
C ASN A 160 -2.55 -27.85 0.61
N ASP A 161 -1.38 -28.31 0.19
CA ASP A 161 -0.81 -29.55 0.71
C ASP A 161 -0.18 -29.34 2.10
N PHE A 162 0.65 -28.31 2.28
CA PHE A 162 1.38 -28.12 3.53
C PHE A 162 0.50 -27.50 4.62
N ALA A 163 -0.29 -26.48 4.30
CA ALA A 163 -1.11 -25.82 5.32
C ALA A 163 -2.35 -26.63 5.71
N VAL A 164 -3.03 -27.27 4.75
CA VAL A 164 -4.31 -27.96 4.98
C VAL A 164 -4.12 -29.47 5.18
N ARG A 165 -3.52 -30.17 4.20
CA ARG A 165 -3.43 -31.64 4.23
C ARG A 165 -2.46 -32.15 5.30
N LEU A 166 -1.34 -31.46 5.48
CA LEU A 166 -0.27 -31.85 6.38
C LEU A 166 -0.37 -31.22 7.79
N ARG A 167 -1.49 -30.50 8.04
CA ARG A 167 -1.85 -29.93 9.36
C ARG A 167 -0.76 -29.08 10.01
N LEU A 168 0.00 -28.32 9.20
CA LEU A 168 0.95 -27.33 9.71
C LEU A 168 0.26 -26.17 10.45
N LEU A 169 -1.02 -25.94 10.15
CA LEU A 169 -1.85 -24.92 10.78
C LEU A 169 -3.10 -25.54 11.43
N SER A 170 -3.59 -24.87 12.46
CA SER A 170 -4.92 -25.00 13.04
C SER A 170 -6.00 -24.72 12.00
N ARG A 171 -7.25 -25.11 12.29
CA ARG A 171 -8.41 -24.80 11.42
C ARG A 171 -8.54 -23.30 11.15
N SER A 172 -8.34 -22.46 12.17
CA SER A 172 -8.32 -21.00 12.02
C SER A 172 -7.16 -20.52 11.14
N GLY A 173 -5.96 -21.07 11.31
CA GLY A 173 -4.81 -20.75 10.48
C GLY A 173 -5.03 -21.11 9.01
N GLN A 174 -5.66 -22.27 8.74
CA GLN A 174 -6.02 -22.69 7.39
C GLN A 174 -7.02 -21.74 6.72
N GLN A 175 -8.05 -21.29 7.46
CA GLN A 175 -9.00 -20.30 6.95
C GLN A 175 -8.31 -18.97 6.62
N ARG A 176 -7.39 -18.52 7.48
CA ARG A 176 -6.61 -17.29 7.26
C ARG A 176 -5.70 -17.41 6.04
N VAL A 177 -4.99 -18.52 5.88
CA VAL A 177 -4.16 -18.76 4.69
C VAL A 177 -5.00 -18.75 3.42
N LYS A 178 -6.16 -19.43 3.44
CA LYS A 178 -7.08 -19.44 2.30
C LYS A 178 -7.54 -18.02 1.96
N LYS A 179 -7.91 -17.22 2.95
CA LYS A 179 -8.26 -15.80 2.76
C LYS A 179 -7.14 -15.00 2.09
N VAL A 180 -5.90 -15.13 2.57
CA VAL A 180 -4.73 -14.43 1.97
C VAL A 180 -4.50 -14.89 0.53
N LYS A 181 -4.62 -16.19 0.27
CA LYS A 181 -4.48 -16.76 -1.08
C LYS A 181 -5.55 -16.21 -2.02
N ASP A 182 -6.82 -16.34 -1.66
CA ASP A 182 -7.96 -15.98 -2.51
C ASP A 182 -7.93 -14.47 -2.81
N ALA A 183 -7.60 -13.63 -1.82
CA ALA A 183 -7.42 -12.19 -2.02
C ALA A 183 -6.23 -11.88 -2.95
N GLY A 184 -5.10 -12.57 -2.78
CA GLY A 184 -3.94 -12.39 -3.65
C GLY A 184 -4.17 -12.87 -5.08
N ASP A 185 -4.91 -13.96 -5.28
CA ASP A 185 -5.32 -14.43 -6.60
C ASP A 185 -6.23 -13.40 -7.28
N LYS A 186 -7.23 -12.86 -6.58
CA LYS A 186 -8.10 -11.78 -7.10
C LYS A 186 -7.33 -10.54 -7.53
N VAL A 187 -6.39 -10.08 -6.71
CA VAL A 187 -5.59 -8.88 -7.02
C VAL A 187 -4.74 -9.06 -8.28
N LEU A 188 -4.16 -10.25 -8.48
CA LEU A 188 -3.38 -10.55 -9.69
C LEU A 188 -4.25 -10.74 -10.94
N HIS A 189 -5.55 -11.04 -10.76
CA HIS A 189 -6.49 -11.36 -11.84
C HIS A 189 -7.60 -10.31 -12.02
N SER A 190 -7.34 -9.05 -11.65
CA SER A 190 -8.03 -7.86 -12.18
C SER A 190 -9.26 -7.30 -11.44
N ASP A 191 -9.40 -7.47 -10.12
CA ASP A 191 -10.43 -6.73 -9.35
C ASP A 191 -9.84 -5.77 -8.29
N PRO A 192 -9.64 -4.47 -8.63
CA PRO A 192 -9.07 -3.47 -7.72
C PRO A 192 -10.03 -2.96 -6.65
N ALA A 193 -11.34 -3.00 -6.90
CA ALA A 193 -12.31 -2.26 -6.09
C ALA A 193 -12.50 -2.88 -4.69
N GLU A 194 -12.35 -4.20 -4.55
CA GLU A 194 -12.43 -4.90 -3.26
C GLU A 194 -11.13 -4.82 -2.44
N ALA A 195 -10.02 -4.42 -3.06
CA ALA A 195 -8.69 -4.51 -2.45
C ALA A 195 -8.54 -3.56 -1.25
N ASP A 196 -9.12 -2.36 -1.33
CA ASP A 196 -8.95 -1.31 -0.31
C ASP A 196 -9.62 -1.68 1.01
N THR A 197 -10.80 -2.33 0.94
CA THR A 197 -11.50 -2.85 2.11
C THR A 197 -10.84 -4.11 2.68
N ALA A 198 -10.27 -4.96 1.83
CA ALA A 198 -9.73 -6.25 2.23
C ALA A 198 -8.27 -6.18 2.74
N ALA A 199 -7.49 -5.17 2.33
CA ALA A 199 -6.05 -5.13 2.55
C ALA A 199 -5.64 -5.24 4.03
N PHE A 200 -6.33 -4.52 4.92
CA PHE A 200 -6.05 -4.59 6.35
C PHE A 200 -6.28 -6.00 6.91
N GLU A 201 -7.43 -6.60 6.61
CA GLU A 201 -7.78 -7.92 7.13
C GLU A 201 -6.89 -9.03 6.55
N VAL A 202 -6.43 -8.88 5.31
CA VAL A 202 -5.47 -9.79 4.68
C VAL A 202 -4.11 -9.68 5.35
N LEU A 203 -3.67 -8.46 5.69
CA LEU A 203 -2.42 -8.22 6.40
C LEU A 203 -2.44 -8.81 7.81
N GLU A 204 -3.54 -8.63 8.55
CA GLU A 204 -3.75 -9.27 9.85
C GLU A 204 -3.75 -10.81 9.74
N ALA A 205 -4.44 -11.35 8.74
CA ALA A 205 -4.47 -12.79 8.49
C ALA A 205 -3.07 -13.34 8.18
N ALA A 206 -2.30 -12.65 7.33
CA ALA A 206 -0.93 -13.04 6.98
C ALA A 206 -0.01 -13.05 8.20
N ARG A 207 -0.05 -11.98 9.02
CA ARG A 207 0.71 -11.93 10.28
C ARG A 207 0.33 -13.09 11.20
N ALA A 208 -0.96 -13.32 11.43
CA ALA A 208 -1.42 -14.37 12.34
C ALA A 208 -0.95 -15.76 11.90
N VAL A 209 -0.96 -16.03 10.59
CA VAL A 209 -0.41 -17.27 10.03
C VAL A 209 1.09 -17.39 10.28
N ILE A 210 1.85 -16.32 10.04
CA ILE A 210 3.31 -16.33 10.22
C ILE A 210 3.68 -16.59 11.68
N LEU A 211 2.96 -15.97 12.62
CA LEU A 211 3.15 -16.19 14.06
C LEU A 211 2.78 -17.62 14.49
N GLU A 212 1.72 -18.19 13.94
CA GLU A 212 1.33 -19.58 14.23
C GLU A 212 2.42 -20.58 13.77
N LEU A 213 3.12 -20.26 12.69
CA LEU A 213 4.23 -21.05 12.16
C LEU A 213 5.55 -20.83 12.93
N ARG A 214 5.62 -19.94 13.93
CA ARG A 214 6.88 -19.55 14.61
C ARG A 214 7.64 -20.75 15.20
N GLY A 215 6.95 -21.75 15.71
CA GLY A 215 7.54 -22.96 16.33
C GLY A 215 7.66 -24.19 15.43
N ARG A 216 7.36 -24.08 14.13
CA ARG A 216 7.44 -25.20 13.17
C ARG A 216 8.61 -25.01 12.20
#